data_AF-A0A2N2G0Q3-F1
#
_entry.id   AF-A0A2N2G0Q3-F1
#
_cell.length_a   1.000
_cell.length_b   1.000
_cell.length_c   1.000
_cell.angle_alpha   90.00
_cell.angle_beta   90.00
_cell.angle_gamma   90.00
#
_symmetry.space_group_name_H-M   'P 1'
#
loop_
_entity.id
_entity.type
_entity.pdbx_description
1 polymer ?
#
loop_
_entity_poly.entity_id
_entity_poly.type
_entity_poly.pdbx_seq_one_letter_code
_entity_poly.pdbx_strand_id
1 'polypeptide(L)' 'MKGKIIQVMGPVVDVEFDGYLPEINEAINVVLADANADRLVLEVAAH' A
#
# COMPACT_ATOMS: atom_id res chain seq x y z
N MET A 1 0.85 7.30 9.18
CA MET A 1 1.98 7.64 8.28
C MET A 1 1.53 7.48 6.83
N LYS A 2 2.14 8.16 5.86
CA LYS A 2 1.79 8.02 4.44
C LYS A 2 2.96 7.38 3.69
N GLY A 3 2.70 6.29 2.98
CA GLY A 3 3.67 5.66 2.08
C GLY A 3 3.46 6.10 0.63
N LYS A 4 4.42 5.76 -0.23
CA LYS A 4 4.38 6.01 -1.67
C LYS A 4 4.52 4.70 -2.43
N ILE A 5 3.58 4.42 -3.34
CA ILE A 5 3.72 3.30 -4.27
C ILE A 5 4.86 3.60 -5.24
N ILE A 6 5.85 2.71 -5.31
CA ILE A 6 7.01 2.85 -6.19
C ILE A 6 6.96 1.88 -7.37
N GLN A 7 6.27 0.75 -7.23
CA GLN A 7 6.17 -0.26 -8.28
C GLN A 7 4.89 -1.08 -8.16
N VAL A 8 4.37 -1.55 -9.31
CA VAL A 8 3.20 -2.45 -9.39
C VAL A 8 3.52 -3.59 -10.36
N MET A 9 3.42 -4.84 -9.88
CA MET A 9 3.66 -6.09 -10.60
C MET A 9 2.46 -7.02 -10.46
N GLY A 10 1.44 -6.84 -11.31
CA GLY A 10 0.19 -7.57 -11.17
C GLY A 10 -0.47 -7.26 -9.82
N PRO A 11 -0.75 -8.27 -8.96
CA PRO A 11 -1.32 -8.03 -7.62
C PRO A 11 -0.29 -7.59 -6.58
N VAL A 12 1.01 -7.62 -6.88
CA VAL A 12 2.09 -7.24 -5.95
C VAL A 12 2.42 -5.76 -6.11
N VAL A 13 2.51 -5.03 -4.99
CA VAL A 13 2.75 -3.59 -4.96
C VAL A 13 3.86 -3.29 -3.97
N ASP A 14 4.92 -2.62 -4.43
CA ASP A 14 5.99 -2.16 -3.57
C ASP A 14 5.67 -0.74 -3.08
N VAL A 15 5.73 -0.53 -1.76
CA VAL A 15 5.40 0.73 -1.10
C VAL A 15 6.58 1.17 -0.24
N GLU A 16 7.07 2.38 -0.50
CA GLU A 16 8.13 3.03 0.27
C GLU A 16 7.53 3.85 1.41
N PHE A 17 8.13 3.75 2.61
CA PHE A 17 7.73 4.51 3.79
C PHE A 17 8.91 5.28 4.37
N ASP A 18 8.75 6.60 4.52
CA ASP A 18 9.68 7.44 5.28
C ASP A 18 9.33 7.37 6.77
N GLY A 19 9.88 6.38 7.49
CA GLY A 19 9.74 6.24 8.94
C GLY A 19 9.15 4.90 9.36
N TYR A 20 7.89 4.91 9.82
CA TYR A 20 7.24 3.68 10.27
C TYR A 20 7.03 2.73 9.09
N LEU A 21 7.70 1.59 9.14
CA LEU A 21 7.48 0.46 8.26
C LEU A 21 6.38 -0.41 8.88
N PRO A 22 5.23 -0.61 8.19
CA PRO A 22 4.17 -1.45 8.72
C PRO A 22 4.62 -2.90 8.91
N GLU A 23 4.03 -3.59 9.89
CA GLU A 23 4.39 -4.97 10.22
C GLU A 23 3.82 -5.95 9.18
N ILE A 24 4.40 -7.15 9.09
CA ILE A 24 3.87 -8.21 8.22
C ILE A 24 2.44 -8.57 8.64
N ASN A 25 1.56 -8.78 7.65
CA ASN A 25 0.11 -8.96 7.76
C ASN A 25 -0.67 -7.69 8.17
N GLU A 26 -0.02 -6.52 8.26
CA GLU A 26 -0.72 -5.26 8.48
C GLU A 26 -1.39 -4.78 7.19
N ALA A 27 -2.55 -4.12 7.33
CA ALA A 27 -3.33 -3.61 6.21
C ALA A 27 -2.97 -2.15 5.86
N ILE A 28 -2.67 -1.89 4.59
CA ILE A 28 -2.44 -0.54 4.04
C ILE A 28 -3.66 -0.12 3.22
N ASN A 29 -4.27 1.00 3.59
CA ASN A 29 -5.37 1.60 2.80
C ASN A 29 -4.80 2.46 1.67
N VAL A 30 -5.23 2.20 0.44
CA VAL A 30 -4.78 2.97 -0.73
C VAL A 30 -5.72 4.14 -0.99
N VAL A 31 -5.15 5.33 -1.14
CA VAL A 31 -5.91 6.51 -1.59
C VAL A 31 -5.93 6.50 -3.11
N LEU A 32 -7.12 6.33 -3.69
CA LEU A 32 -7.33 6.37 -5.13
C LEU A 32 -7.67 7.79 -5.58
N ALA A 33 -7.27 8.15 -6.81
CA ALA A 33 -7.56 9.45 -7.38
C ALA A 33 -9.05 9.61 -7.73
N ASP A 34 -9.70 8.51 -8.12
CA ASP A 34 -11.15 8.48 -8.30
C ASP A 34 -11.84 8.18 -6.97
N ALA A 35 -12.65 9.14 -6.50
CA ALA A 35 -13.38 9.04 -5.25
C ALA A 35 -14.53 8.01 -5.30
N ASN A 36 -14.97 7.59 -6.49
CA ASN A 36 -16.00 6.57 -6.66
C ASN A 36 -15.44 5.17 -6.91
N ALA A 37 -14.11 5.02 -6.96
CA ALA A 37 -13.50 3.71 -7.13
C ALA A 37 -13.70 2.84 -5.89
N ASP A 38 -13.74 1.53 -6.11
CA ASP A 38 -13.82 0.56 -5.02
C ASP A 38 -12.64 0.69 -4.06
N ARG A 39 -12.91 0.45 -2.78
CA ARG A 39 -11.88 0.50 -1.74
C ARG A 39 -10.81 -0.54 -2.01
N LEU A 40 -9.57 -0.09 -2.15
CA LEU A 40 -8.39 -0.95 -2.28
C LEU A 40 -7.60 -1.01 -0.96
N VAL A 41 -7.33 -2.23 -0.50
CA VAL A 41 -6.52 -2.52 0.69
C VAL A 41 -5.40 -3.49 0.28
N LEU A 42 -4.19 -3.22 0.73
CA LEU A 42 -3.02 -4.08 0.55
C LEU A 42 -2.65 -4.72 1.88
N GLU A 43 -2.08 -5.92 1.85
CA GLU A 43 -1.49 -6.59 3.01
C GLU A 43 0.04 -6.56 2.87
N VAL A 44 0.76 -6.27 3.96
CA VAL A 44 2.22 -6.36 3.96
C VAL A 44 2.66 -7.81 3.97
N ALA A 45 3.19 -8.29 2.85
CA ALA A 45 3.68 -9.64 2.70
C ALA A 45 5.17 -9.80 3.06
N ALA A 46 5.97 -8.75 2.86
CA ALA A 46 7.42 -8.75 3.07
C ALA A 46 7.98 -7.33 3.30
N HIS A 47 9.22 -7.25 3.80
CA HIS A 47 10.02 -6.03 3.93
C HIS A 47 11.15 -6.00 2.91
#